data_AF-A0A149VCX1-F1
#
_entry.id   AF-A0A149VCX1-F1
#
_cell.length_a   1.000
_cell.length_b   1.000
_cell.length_c   1.000
_cell.angle_alpha   90.00
_cell.angle_beta   90.00
_cell.angle_gamma   90.00
#
_symmetry.space_group_name_H-M   'P 1'
#
loop_
_entity.id
_entity.type
_entity.pdbx_description
1 polymer ?
#
loop_
_entity_poly.entity_id
_entity_poly.type
_entity_poly.pdbx_seq_one_letter_code
_entity_poly.pdbx_strand_id
1 'polypeptide(L)'
;MITENTIFRKFLIKILLTIEYSVEKEKFNFLDFSSLPKRLENWEYLQRVQPDNGIITIGIGIIRLLLGIPTASEPFEFIASRSQSRICRILLVATRLRFSHYTQAYEEFQSLLGTYTDLDLPAFQVLAQAMCFATNKAGWCTFSGSGKLHLTFRRAVDTQDISVAIDGVRYPASSFKILSNNRKISITLPSEWKTFKQVHVTIQHDALLGGLFEIPHFLKTEGFVSSGPNGLSGWARYPANPEGAVKLVLKPHDHSQKPIHFFTDTIKFFAPENIAGDAIKHSFSIKKEKLAPKGTVFSICSEYGKPLYGSPLALDPFSESVRQYAQEIARLFPAVSLKKSESRPALLSEKSSTTRKWLSVAIVIPVYNGFSATRNCITLCLKHKAPHARLIIVNDASPNYDILKYLSQIKNKPDVLILNNEENLGFPKSVNRGLRHRRPQEDVVLLNSDTLVCRNWLTQLQRAAYAQADIGTATPLSNNATIFSYPSATGINPIPDARACQDISAVMGKVWQGETIDVPTAHGFCMYVKSACLEHTGLLREDIFAQGYGEENDFSRRAIALGWRHVACLGTFVGHAESQSFSPVKSDLTARNLHVLNGLHPG
;
A
#
# COMPACT_ATOMS: atom_id res chain seq x y z
N MET A 1 35.15 18.54 13.35
CA MET A 1 33.98 18.24 12.48
C MET A 1 33.37 16.87 12.82
N ILE A 2 32.07 16.64 12.61
CA ILE A 2 31.40 15.34 12.86
C ILE A 2 32.10 14.17 12.15
N THR A 3 32.59 14.42 10.93
CA THR A 3 33.32 13.46 10.08
C THR A 3 34.73 13.14 10.56
N GLU A 4 35.31 13.96 11.43
CA GLU A 4 36.61 13.71 12.08
C GLU A 4 36.45 12.90 13.37
N ASN A 5 35.23 12.77 13.89
CA ASN A 5 34.96 11.91 15.03
C ASN A 5 35.27 10.45 14.67
N THR A 6 36.14 9.80 15.44
CA THR A 6 36.62 8.44 15.18
C THR A 6 35.49 7.42 14.99
N ILE A 7 34.40 7.53 15.75
CA ILE A 7 33.26 6.60 15.67
C ILE A 7 32.51 6.81 14.35
N PHE A 8 32.20 8.07 14.02
CA PHE A 8 31.47 8.39 12.79
C PHE A 8 32.32 8.13 11.55
N ARG A 9 33.62 8.42 11.58
CA ARG A 9 34.55 8.10 10.50
C ARG A 9 34.62 6.60 10.24
N LYS A 10 34.72 5.76 11.28
CA LYS A 10 34.67 4.30 11.15
C LYS A 10 33.36 3.82 10.54
N PHE A 11 32.24 4.47 10.87
CA PHE A 11 30.94 4.17 10.29
C PHE A 11 30.91 4.46 8.78
N LEU A 12 31.40 5.62 8.35
CA LEU A 12 31.50 5.97 6.92
C LEU A 12 32.40 4.99 6.15
N ILE A 13 33.58 4.68 6.69
CA ILE A 13 34.52 3.72 6.07
C ILE A 13 33.86 2.35 5.91
N LYS A 14 33.17 1.86 6.94
CA LYS A 14 32.51 0.55 6.89
C LYS A 14 31.46 0.47 5.79
N ILE A 15 30.67 1.53 5.60
CA ILE A 15 29.69 1.59 4.50
C ILE A 15 30.43 1.56 3.16
N LEU A 16 31.46 2.41 2.99
CA LEU A 16 32.21 2.53 1.75
C LEU A 16 32.85 1.21 1.32
N LEU A 17 33.53 0.51 2.23
CA LEU A 17 34.12 -0.81 1.97
C LEU A 17 33.07 -1.87 1.62
N THR A 18 31.86 -1.77 2.20
CA THR A 18 30.77 -2.68 1.86
C THR A 18 30.24 -2.41 0.45
N ILE A 19 30.17 -1.13 0.08
CA ILE A 19 29.79 -0.74 -1.28
C ILE A 19 30.83 -1.24 -2.28
N GLU A 20 32.12 -1.00 -2.04
CA GLU A 20 33.22 -1.43 -2.90
C GLU A 20 33.21 -2.94 -3.12
N TYR A 21 33.06 -3.71 -2.04
CA TYR A 21 32.91 -5.16 -2.14
C TYR A 21 31.74 -5.58 -3.02
N SER A 22 30.64 -4.81 -3.03
CA SER A 22 29.45 -5.14 -3.80
C SER A 22 29.58 -4.79 -5.28
N VAL A 23 30.28 -3.70 -5.59
CA VAL A 23 30.50 -3.20 -6.96
C VAL A 23 31.62 -3.99 -7.64
N GLU A 24 32.76 -4.16 -6.97
CA GLU A 24 33.96 -4.77 -7.54
C GLU A 24 34.04 -6.28 -7.31
N LYS A 25 33.20 -6.83 -6.42
CA LYS A 25 33.24 -8.24 -5.95
C LYS A 25 34.56 -8.63 -5.27
N GLU A 26 35.39 -7.66 -4.90
CA GLU A 26 36.67 -7.85 -4.22
C GLU A 26 36.68 -7.24 -2.82
N LYS A 27 37.34 -7.90 -1.85
CA LYS A 27 37.33 -7.48 -0.46
C LYS A 27 38.54 -6.61 -0.12
N PHE A 28 38.30 -5.33 0.09
CA PHE A 28 39.31 -4.39 0.59
C PHE A 28 39.31 -4.33 2.12
N ASN A 29 40.48 -4.43 2.73
CA ASN A 29 40.63 -4.40 4.19
C ASN A 29 40.98 -3.00 4.74
N PHE A 30 41.29 -2.03 3.87
CA PHE A 30 41.71 -0.69 4.26
C PHE A 30 41.28 0.35 3.21
N LEU A 31 40.99 1.57 3.66
CA LEU A 31 40.65 2.70 2.80
C LEU A 31 41.80 3.72 2.81
N ASP A 32 42.44 3.90 1.65
CA ASP A 32 43.45 4.95 1.46
C ASP A 32 42.79 6.29 1.13
N PHE A 33 42.86 7.23 2.08
CA PHE A 33 42.27 8.57 1.95
C PHE A 33 42.89 9.41 0.81
N SER A 34 44.16 9.17 0.47
CA SER A 34 44.82 9.91 -0.62
C SER A 34 44.25 9.57 -2.00
N SER A 35 43.67 8.37 -2.12
CA SER A 35 43.03 7.89 -3.36
C SER A 35 41.58 8.38 -3.56
N LEU A 36 40.96 9.01 -2.55
CA LEU A 36 39.54 9.40 -2.60
C LEU A 36 39.16 10.31 -3.78
N PRO A 37 39.96 11.32 -4.17
CA PRO A 37 39.62 12.14 -5.35
C PRO A 37 39.54 11.31 -6.63
N LYS A 38 40.48 10.36 -6.82
CA LYS A 38 40.46 9.49 -8.00
C LYS A 38 39.31 8.49 -7.96
N ARG A 39 38.98 7.96 -6.77
CA ARG A 39 37.81 7.09 -6.57
C ARG A 39 36.51 7.82 -6.91
N LEU A 40 36.38 9.09 -6.50
CA LEU A 40 35.20 9.91 -6.82
C LEU A 40 34.98 10.02 -8.33
N GLU A 41 36.04 10.33 -9.10
CA GLU A 41 35.98 10.43 -10.56
C GLU A 41 35.50 9.12 -11.21
N ASN A 42 36.04 7.99 -10.76
CA ASN A 42 35.64 6.66 -11.26
C ASN A 42 34.17 6.35 -10.95
N TRP A 43 33.69 6.71 -9.76
CA TRP A 43 32.31 6.43 -9.36
C TRP A 43 31.30 7.34 -10.03
N GLU A 44 31.63 8.60 -10.26
CA GLU A 44 30.80 9.51 -11.06
C GLU A 44 30.71 9.03 -12.52
N TYR A 45 31.76 8.41 -13.05
CA TYR A 45 31.67 7.69 -14.32
C TYR A 45 30.72 6.49 -14.25
N LEU A 46 30.82 5.65 -13.22
CA LEU A 46 29.91 4.50 -13.03
C LEU A 46 28.44 4.94 -12.89
N GLN A 47 28.16 6.05 -12.21
CA GLN A 47 26.81 6.59 -12.08
C GLN A 47 26.22 7.01 -13.43
N ARG A 48 27.03 7.54 -14.35
CA ARG A 48 26.57 7.84 -15.73
C ARG A 48 26.17 6.58 -16.49
N VAL A 49 26.85 5.46 -16.24
CA VAL A 49 26.53 4.16 -16.85
C VAL A 49 25.34 3.50 -16.17
N GLN A 50 25.16 3.70 -14.86
CA GLN A 50 24.11 3.10 -14.03
C GLN A 50 23.39 4.16 -13.15
N PRO A 51 22.56 5.03 -13.74
CA PRO A 51 21.97 6.18 -13.04
C PRO A 51 21.02 5.80 -11.90
N ASP A 52 20.39 4.62 -11.97
CA ASP A 52 19.43 4.15 -10.97
C ASP A 52 20.08 3.33 -9.85
N ASN A 53 21.40 3.15 -9.86
CA ASN A 53 22.09 2.36 -8.83
C ASN A 53 22.26 3.18 -7.53
N GLY A 54 21.39 2.89 -6.55
CA GLY A 54 21.39 3.58 -5.25
C GLY A 54 22.67 3.38 -4.44
N ILE A 55 23.33 2.24 -4.59
CA ILE A 55 24.60 1.92 -3.91
C ILE A 55 25.72 2.85 -4.37
N ILE A 56 25.86 3.01 -5.69
CA ILE A 56 26.85 3.91 -6.30
C ILE A 56 26.57 5.36 -5.86
N THR A 57 25.31 5.77 -5.94
CA THR A 57 24.86 7.11 -5.56
C THR A 57 25.22 7.44 -4.11
N ILE A 58 24.98 6.52 -3.17
CA ILE A 58 25.31 6.75 -1.76
C ILE A 58 26.81 6.84 -1.54
N GLY A 59 27.61 5.97 -2.15
CA GLY A 59 29.05 6.05 -1.91
C GLY A 59 29.69 7.29 -2.55
N ILE A 60 29.18 7.81 -3.67
CA ILE A 60 29.55 9.17 -4.15
C ILE A 60 29.29 10.21 -3.06
N GLY A 61 28.10 10.18 -2.44
CA GLY A 61 27.75 11.07 -1.33
C GLY A 61 28.72 10.94 -0.15
N ILE A 62 29.10 9.72 0.22
CA ILE A 62 30.05 9.48 1.32
C ILE A 62 31.47 9.97 0.96
N ILE A 63 31.96 9.71 -0.25
CA ILE A 63 33.27 10.20 -0.70
C ILE A 63 33.29 11.73 -0.67
N ARG A 64 32.27 12.39 -1.22
CA ARG A 64 32.11 13.86 -1.15
C ARG A 64 32.06 14.35 0.29
N LEU A 65 31.32 13.67 1.16
CA LEU A 65 31.24 14.01 2.58
C LEU A 65 32.59 13.87 3.29
N LEU A 66 33.38 12.86 2.97
CA LEU A 66 34.73 12.67 3.52
C LEU A 66 35.69 13.76 3.04
N LEU A 67 35.64 14.11 1.75
CA LEU A 67 36.44 15.17 1.12
C LEU A 67 36.01 16.59 1.54
N GLY A 68 34.85 16.74 2.18
CA GLY A 68 34.34 18.05 2.60
C GLY A 68 33.72 18.86 1.47
N ILE A 69 33.21 18.19 0.43
CA ILE A 69 32.53 18.81 -0.71
C ILE A 69 31.06 19.11 -0.32
N PRO A 70 30.56 20.35 -0.44
CA PRO A 70 29.20 20.72 -0.04
C PRO A 70 28.08 19.95 -0.74
N THR A 71 28.26 19.56 -2.00
CA THR A 71 27.30 18.77 -2.80
C THR A 71 27.19 17.29 -2.37
N ALA A 72 27.70 16.95 -1.19
CA ALA A 72 27.52 15.63 -0.59
C ALA A 72 26.06 15.32 -0.21
N SER A 73 25.19 16.34 -0.05
CA SER A 73 23.79 16.13 0.31
C SER A 73 22.93 15.61 -0.84
N GLU A 74 23.23 16.00 -2.09
CA GLU A 74 22.39 15.70 -3.26
C GLU A 74 22.14 14.19 -3.43
N PRO A 75 23.16 13.31 -3.33
CA PRO A 75 22.92 11.87 -3.46
C PRO A 75 22.04 11.32 -2.34
N PHE A 76 22.17 11.86 -1.12
CA PHE A 76 21.36 11.43 0.02
C PHE A 76 19.92 11.94 -0.06
N GLU A 77 19.69 13.16 -0.57
CA GLU A 77 18.35 13.70 -0.81
C GLU A 77 17.61 12.94 -1.90
N PHE A 78 18.33 12.61 -3.00
CA PHE A 78 17.79 11.80 -4.07
C PHE A 78 17.29 10.44 -3.55
N ILE A 79 18.11 9.73 -2.78
CA ILE A 79 17.73 8.43 -2.23
C ILE A 79 16.65 8.56 -1.15
N ALA A 80 16.73 9.56 -0.26
CA ALA A 80 15.72 9.78 0.79
C ALA A 80 14.33 10.12 0.21
N SER A 81 14.26 10.73 -0.97
CA SER A 81 12.99 11.02 -1.66
C SER A 81 12.29 9.77 -2.23
N ARG A 82 13.03 8.69 -2.45
CA ARG A 82 12.55 7.45 -3.10
C ARG A 82 12.55 6.23 -2.18
N SER A 83 13.23 6.32 -1.03
CA SER A 83 13.45 5.20 -0.11
C SER A 83 13.12 5.52 1.34
N GLN A 84 12.99 4.47 2.13
CA GLN A 84 12.98 4.55 3.60
C GLN A 84 14.33 4.13 4.18
N SER A 85 15.44 4.42 3.50
CA SER A 85 16.79 4.07 3.98
C SER A 85 17.14 4.83 5.26
N ARG A 86 17.27 4.08 6.37
CA ARG A 86 17.72 4.61 7.66
C ARG A 86 19.14 5.16 7.58
N ILE A 87 20.05 4.45 6.90
CA ILE A 87 21.44 4.86 6.71
C ILE A 87 21.50 6.18 5.92
N CYS A 88 20.75 6.29 4.82
CA CYS A 88 20.72 7.50 4.01
C CYS A 88 20.27 8.73 4.80
N ARG A 89 19.21 8.60 5.61
CA ARG A 89 18.73 9.71 6.46
C ARG A 89 19.75 10.10 7.54
N ILE A 90 20.45 9.12 8.14
CA ILE A 90 21.57 9.38 9.06
C ILE A 90 22.68 10.19 8.37
N LEU A 91 23.06 9.81 7.15
CA LEU A 91 24.08 10.51 6.35
C LEU A 91 23.64 11.91 5.92
N LEU A 92 22.36 12.10 5.59
CA LEU A 92 21.78 13.39 5.26
C LEU A 92 21.85 14.37 6.44
N VAL A 93 21.44 13.93 7.64
CA VAL A 93 21.58 14.73 8.87
C VAL A 93 23.05 15.09 9.13
N ALA A 94 23.95 14.11 9.00
CA ALA A 94 25.38 14.34 9.20
C ALA A 94 25.96 15.38 8.24
N THR A 95 25.54 15.33 6.99
CA THR A 95 25.98 16.26 5.94
C THR A 95 25.48 17.67 6.22
N ARG A 96 24.19 17.83 6.53
CA ARG A 96 23.60 19.14 6.88
C ARG A 96 24.25 19.75 8.12
N LEU A 97 24.54 18.95 9.14
CA LEU A 97 25.28 19.42 10.31
C LEU A 97 26.72 19.82 9.99
N ARG A 98 27.41 19.08 9.11
CA ARG A 98 28.80 19.40 8.71
C ARG A 98 28.89 20.77 8.03
N PHE A 99 27.89 21.12 7.21
CA PHE A 99 27.85 22.37 6.46
C PHE A 99 26.91 23.42 7.09
N SER A 100 26.63 23.32 8.39
CA SER A 100 25.89 24.33 9.17
C SER A 100 24.44 24.60 8.72
N HIS A 101 23.79 23.68 8.02
CA HIS A 101 22.37 23.75 7.67
C HIS A 101 21.48 23.26 8.83
N TYR A 102 21.54 23.94 9.99
CA TYR A 102 20.98 23.44 11.25
C TYR A 102 19.46 23.22 11.22
N THR A 103 18.69 24.12 10.58
CA THR A 103 17.21 23.99 10.50
C THR A 103 16.80 22.73 9.75
N GLN A 104 17.35 22.53 8.56
CA GLN A 104 17.08 21.34 7.74
C GLN A 104 17.60 20.06 8.40
N ALA A 105 18.70 20.15 9.16
CA ALA A 105 19.22 19.02 9.91
C ALA A 105 18.30 18.64 11.08
N TYR A 106 17.74 19.64 11.78
CA TYR A 106 16.79 19.45 12.88
C TYR A 106 15.50 18.77 12.41
N GLU A 107 14.90 19.25 11.32
CA GLU A 107 13.67 18.67 10.75
C GLU A 107 13.85 17.19 10.36
N GLU A 108 14.96 16.85 9.68
CA GLU A 108 15.25 15.46 9.34
C GLU A 108 15.53 14.59 10.54
N PHE A 109 16.23 15.13 11.54
CA PHE A 109 16.53 14.38 12.75
C PHE A 109 15.26 14.10 13.56
N GLN A 110 14.34 15.06 13.65
CA GLN A 110 13.02 14.83 14.24
C GLN A 110 12.21 13.80 13.46
N SER A 111 12.19 13.91 12.13
CA SER A 111 11.53 12.93 11.26
C SER A 111 12.08 11.52 11.51
N LEU A 112 13.40 11.38 11.57
CA LEU A 112 14.06 10.10 11.81
C LEU A 112 13.72 9.51 13.19
N LEU A 113 13.67 10.32 14.25
CA LEU A 113 13.25 9.88 15.59
C LEU A 113 11.78 9.44 15.65
N GLY A 114 10.90 10.12 14.91
CA GLY A 114 9.48 9.77 14.82
C GLY A 114 9.20 8.58 13.89
N THR A 115 10.14 8.24 13.00
CA THR A 115 9.93 7.23 11.96
C THR A 115 10.50 5.86 12.32
N TYR A 116 11.67 5.80 12.96
CA TYR A 116 12.41 4.54 13.15
C TYR A 116 12.59 4.17 14.63
N THR A 117 12.56 2.87 14.92
CA THR A 117 12.91 2.34 16.25
C THR A 117 14.38 1.96 16.34
N ASP A 118 14.86 1.74 17.57
CA ASP A 118 16.15 1.08 17.84
C ASP A 118 17.35 1.80 17.18
N LEU A 119 17.36 3.13 17.26
CA LEU A 119 18.40 4.02 16.72
C LEU A 119 19.69 4.04 17.58
N ASP A 120 19.95 3.01 18.38
CA ASP A 120 21.08 2.95 19.32
C ASP A 120 22.43 2.62 18.67
N LEU A 121 22.63 3.11 17.44
CA LEU A 121 23.90 2.97 16.72
C LEU A 121 24.93 3.95 17.28
N PRO A 122 26.19 3.55 17.49
CA PRO A 122 27.24 4.47 17.97
C PRO A 122 27.39 5.75 17.13
N ALA A 123 27.27 5.62 15.80
CA ALA A 123 27.31 6.76 14.88
C ALA A 123 26.12 7.70 15.06
N PHE A 124 24.92 7.15 15.33
CA PHE A 124 23.73 7.94 15.62
C PHE A 124 23.89 8.75 16.91
N GLN A 125 24.48 8.16 17.95
CA GLN A 125 24.71 8.84 19.23
C GLN A 125 25.62 10.06 19.07
N VAL A 126 26.65 9.98 18.21
CA VAL A 126 27.52 11.13 17.86
C VAL A 126 26.71 12.24 17.20
N LEU A 127 25.83 11.89 16.24
CA LEU A 127 24.98 12.87 15.56
C LEU A 127 23.96 13.51 16.50
N ALA A 128 23.31 12.69 17.33
CA ALA A 128 22.32 13.16 18.30
C ALA A 128 22.93 14.15 19.29
N GLN A 129 24.14 13.86 19.77
CA GLN A 129 24.90 14.77 20.61
C GLN A 129 25.20 16.09 19.88
N ALA A 130 25.73 16.02 18.65
CA ALA A 130 26.02 17.22 17.85
C ALA A 130 24.77 18.06 17.58
N MET A 131 23.64 17.43 17.30
CA MET A 131 22.35 18.09 17.12
C MET A 131 21.91 18.82 18.39
N CYS A 132 21.95 18.15 19.55
CA CYS A 132 21.56 18.78 20.81
C CYS A 132 22.43 19.98 21.16
N PHE A 133 23.73 19.98 20.79
CA PHE A 133 24.59 21.15 20.91
C PHE A 133 24.16 22.27 19.96
N ALA A 134 23.92 21.95 18.68
CA ALA A 134 23.53 22.94 17.67
C ALA A 134 22.17 23.60 17.96
N THR A 135 21.22 22.87 18.53
CA THR A 135 19.85 23.36 18.78
C THR A 135 19.57 23.69 20.24
N ASN A 136 20.60 23.67 21.08
CA ASN A 136 20.52 23.88 22.54
C ASN A 136 19.39 23.09 23.23
N LYS A 137 19.26 21.80 22.91
CA LYS A 137 18.29 20.89 23.55
C LYS A 137 18.95 20.13 24.70
N ALA A 138 18.17 19.74 25.70
CA ALA A 138 18.67 19.04 26.90
C ALA A 138 19.15 17.62 26.61
N GLY A 139 18.53 16.98 25.62
CA GLY A 139 18.77 15.60 25.24
C GLY A 139 17.89 15.16 24.08
N TRP A 140 17.82 13.86 23.86
CA TRP A 140 16.94 13.24 22.86
C TRP A 140 16.28 11.99 23.40
N CYS A 141 15.17 11.58 22.78
CA CYS A 141 14.43 10.38 23.10
C CYS A 141 14.24 9.51 21.85
N THR A 142 14.55 8.22 21.94
CA THR A 142 14.27 7.21 20.91
C THR A 142 13.25 6.19 21.43
N PHE A 143 12.52 5.58 20.51
CA PHE A 143 11.60 4.49 20.80
C PHE A 143 12.18 3.14 20.37
N SER A 144 11.99 2.10 21.17
CA SER A 144 12.34 0.72 20.83
C SER A 144 11.09 -0.08 20.46
N GLY A 145 11.20 -0.99 19.49
CA GLY A 145 10.13 -1.92 19.13
C GLY A 145 9.69 -2.85 20.26
N SER A 146 10.41 -2.86 21.38
CA SER A 146 10.06 -3.58 22.61
C SER A 146 9.17 -2.80 23.60
N GLY A 147 8.76 -1.57 23.26
CA GLY A 147 7.97 -0.71 24.15
C GLY A 147 8.81 0.03 25.18
N LYS A 148 10.05 0.38 24.83
CA LYS A 148 10.96 1.15 25.68
C LYS A 148 11.23 2.52 25.09
N LEU A 149 11.31 3.51 25.96
CA LEU A 149 11.76 4.86 25.66
C LEU A 149 13.19 5.01 26.16
N HIS A 150 14.12 5.31 25.27
CA HIS A 150 15.51 5.56 25.65
C HIS A 150 15.79 7.06 25.57
N LEU A 151 15.99 7.67 26.73
CA LEU A 151 16.37 9.07 26.88
C LEU A 151 17.87 9.17 27.08
N THR A 152 18.51 10.08 26.36
CA THR A 152 19.91 10.43 26.59
C THR A 152 20.05 11.94 26.75
N PHE A 153 20.72 12.37 27.82
CA PHE A 153 20.86 13.77 28.20
C PHE A 153 22.30 14.27 28.06
N ARG A 154 22.46 15.57 27.83
CA ARG A 154 23.78 16.23 27.83
C ARG A 154 24.35 16.38 29.24
N ARG A 155 23.49 16.52 30.23
CA ARG A 155 23.79 16.66 31.66
C ARG A 155 22.98 15.65 32.45
N ALA A 156 23.37 15.37 33.70
CA ALA A 156 22.54 14.56 34.58
C ALA A 156 21.21 15.28 34.84
N VAL A 157 20.12 14.54 34.87
CA VAL A 157 18.75 15.02 35.07
C VAL A 157 18.11 14.13 36.13
N ASP A 158 17.33 14.71 37.03
CA ASP A 158 16.56 13.94 38.01
C ASP A 158 15.38 13.25 37.32
N THR A 159 15.10 12.00 37.68
CA THR A 159 13.94 11.27 37.13
C THR A 159 12.63 11.94 37.52
N GLN A 160 12.59 12.76 38.57
CA GLN A 160 11.42 13.54 38.97
C GLN A 160 11.02 14.62 37.95
N ASP A 161 11.98 15.13 37.19
CA ASP A 161 11.73 16.18 36.17
C ASP A 161 11.13 15.60 34.88
N ILE A 162 11.04 14.27 34.77
CA ILE A 162 10.58 13.58 33.56
C ILE A 162 9.13 13.14 33.76
N SER A 163 8.31 13.43 32.76
CA SER A 163 6.93 12.94 32.69
C SER A 163 6.63 12.31 31.34
N VAL A 164 5.87 11.22 31.36
CA VAL A 164 5.38 10.51 30.19
C VAL A 164 3.87 10.72 30.10
N ALA A 165 3.39 11.28 29.01
CA ALA A 165 1.98 11.36 28.69
C ALA A 165 1.59 10.23 27.72
N ILE A 166 0.53 9.50 28.04
CA ILE A 166 -0.05 8.43 27.23
C ILE A 166 -1.46 8.87 26.86
N ASP A 167 -1.74 9.00 25.56
CA ASP A 167 -3.04 9.44 25.03
C ASP A 167 -3.58 10.73 25.69
N GLY A 168 -2.67 11.64 26.06
CA GLY A 168 -2.96 12.92 26.71
C GLY A 168 -2.97 12.90 28.24
N VAL A 169 -2.94 11.73 28.89
CA VAL A 169 -2.88 11.60 30.35
C VAL A 169 -1.42 11.55 30.80
N ARG A 170 -1.03 12.45 31.73
CA ARG A 170 0.36 12.63 32.17
C ARG A 170 0.67 11.82 33.42
N TYR A 171 1.78 11.11 33.39
CA TYR A 171 2.32 10.31 34.49
C TYR A 171 3.76 10.74 34.80
N PRO A 172 4.19 10.81 36.06
CA PRO A 172 5.59 10.99 36.41
C PRO A 172 6.41 9.75 35.99
N ALA A 173 7.69 9.92 35.66
CA ALA A 173 8.52 8.80 35.23
C ALA A 173 8.65 7.70 36.31
N SER A 174 8.54 8.07 37.59
CA SER A 174 8.52 7.14 38.73
C SER A 174 7.38 6.11 38.69
N SER A 175 6.33 6.35 37.91
CA SER A 175 5.25 5.38 37.67
C SER A 175 5.65 4.20 36.79
N PHE A 176 6.84 4.22 36.20
CA PHE A 176 7.30 3.21 35.24
C PHE A 176 8.56 2.50 35.73
N LYS A 177 8.84 1.33 35.14
CA LYS A 177 10.11 0.64 35.35
C LYS A 177 11.24 1.39 34.65
N ILE A 178 12.13 1.99 35.44
CA ILE A 178 13.27 2.77 34.97
C ILE A 178 14.57 1.97 35.14
N LEU A 179 15.42 2.01 34.11
CA LEU A 179 16.83 1.67 34.19
C LEU A 179 17.64 2.94 33.89
N SER A 180 18.41 3.43 34.87
CA SER A 180 19.23 4.63 34.71
C SER A 180 20.70 4.28 34.79
N ASN A 181 21.49 4.86 33.88
CA ASN A 181 22.95 4.82 33.93
C ASN A 181 23.50 6.20 33.49
N ASN A 182 23.98 6.99 34.47
CA ASN A 182 24.51 8.34 34.29
C ASN A 182 23.60 9.27 33.49
N ARG A 183 23.83 9.35 32.17
CA ARG A 183 23.13 10.25 31.22
C ARG A 183 22.07 9.54 30.40
N LYS A 184 21.87 8.23 30.60
CA LYS A 184 20.91 7.41 29.86
C LYS A 184 19.84 6.89 30.80
N ILE A 185 18.58 7.14 30.45
CA ILE A 185 17.42 6.66 31.19
C ILE A 185 16.57 5.85 30.22
N SER A 186 16.27 4.61 30.57
CA SER A 186 15.38 3.74 29.81
C SER A 186 14.10 3.52 30.59
N ILE A 187 12.97 3.95 30.03
CA ILE A 187 11.64 3.80 30.62
C ILE A 187 10.94 2.65 29.89
N THR A 188 10.48 1.64 30.62
CA THR A 188 9.69 0.55 30.04
C THR A 188 8.21 0.86 30.19
N LEU A 189 7.49 0.89 29.07
CA LEU A 189 6.05 1.10 29.06
C LEU A 189 5.30 -0.15 29.59
N PRO A 190 4.04 0.00 30.06
CA PRO A 190 3.20 -1.13 30.46
C PRO A 190 3.02 -2.16 29.35
N SER A 191 2.61 -3.39 29.69
CA SER A 191 2.48 -4.48 28.71
C SER A 191 1.49 -4.20 27.58
N GLU A 192 0.51 -3.34 27.85
CA GLU A 192 -0.54 -2.88 26.95
C GLU A 192 -0.08 -1.74 26.03
N TRP A 193 1.20 -1.33 26.03
CA TRP A 193 1.67 -0.16 25.27
C TRP A 193 1.30 -0.16 23.79
N LYS A 194 1.11 -1.34 23.22
CA LYS A 194 0.71 -1.57 21.82
C LYS A 194 -0.70 -1.06 21.51
N THR A 195 -1.53 -0.78 22.51
CA THR A 195 -2.90 -0.26 22.34
C THR A 195 -2.96 1.27 22.39
N PHE A 196 -1.88 1.92 22.81
CA PHE A 196 -1.81 3.37 22.92
C PHE A 196 -1.87 4.02 21.52
N LYS A 197 -2.43 5.22 21.42
CA LYS A 197 -2.39 6.00 20.18
C LYS A 197 -1.12 6.82 20.11
N GLN A 198 -0.75 7.44 21.22
CA GLN A 198 0.36 8.37 21.30
C GLN A 198 1.07 8.30 22.65
N VAL A 199 2.39 8.35 22.62
CA VAL A 199 3.24 8.49 23.81
C VAL A 199 4.09 9.74 23.65
N HIS A 200 4.05 10.62 24.64
CA HIS A 200 4.81 11.86 24.66
C HIS A 200 5.69 11.94 25.91
N VAL A 201 6.99 12.19 25.76
CA VAL A 201 7.91 12.38 26.88
C VAL A 201 8.35 13.84 26.93
N THR A 202 8.19 14.44 28.11
CA THR A 202 8.59 15.83 28.36
C THR A 202 9.46 15.90 29.61
N ILE A 203 10.38 16.86 29.63
CA ILE A 203 11.17 17.22 30.80
C ILE A 203 10.73 18.61 31.30
N GLN A 204 10.81 18.84 32.61
CA GLN A 204 10.50 20.14 33.20
C GLN A 204 11.49 21.22 32.72
N HIS A 205 10.97 22.37 32.30
CA HIS A 205 11.74 23.56 31.88
C HIS A 205 12.72 23.38 30.70
N ASP A 206 12.69 22.24 30.01
CA ASP A 206 13.61 21.94 28.91
C ASP A 206 12.90 21.21 27.76
N ALA A 207 13.53 21.18 26.59
CA ALA A 207 13.01 20.48 25.42
C ALA A 207 13.95 19.35 24.98
N LEU A 208 13.36 18.20 24.67
CA LEU A 208 14.03 17.05 24.06
C LEU A 208 13.93 17.11 22.53
N LEU A 209 14.92 16.50 21.85
CA LEU A 209 14.76 16.09 20.47
C LEU A 209 13.95 14.78 20.43
N GLY A 210 12.91 14.76 19.61
CA GLY A 210 11.91 13.68 19.63
C GLY A 210 11.05 13.74 20.89
N GLY A 211 10.53 12.60 21.31
CA GLY A 211 9.70 12.47 22.51
C GLY A 211 8.22 12.30 22.22
N LEU A 212 7.73 12.64 21.02
CA LEU A 212 6.36 12.34 20.58
C LEU A 212 6.38 11.13 19.65
N PHE A 213 5.65 10.07 20.00
CA PHE A 213 5.61 8.82 19.26
C PHE A 213 4.18 8.40 18.98
N GLU A 214 3.83 8.25 17.70
CA GLU A 214 2.56 7.68 17.27
C GLU A 214 2.69 6.17 17.20
N ILE A 215 2.21 5.47 18.23
CA ILE A 215 2.42 4.02 18.37
C ILE A 215 1.92 3.20 17.16
N PRO A 216 0.77 3.50 16.53
CA PRO A 216 0.32 2.75 15.34
C PRO A 216 1.32 2.75 14.18
N HIS A 217 2.13 3.80 14.02
CA HIS A 217 3.18 3.86 13.01
C HIS A 217 4.25 2.77 13.24
N PHE A 218 4.69 2.58 14.48
CA PHE A 218 5.72 1.63 14.86
C PHE A 218 5.26 0.16 14.83
N LEU A 219 3.96 -0.09 14.90
CA LEU A 219 3.37 -1.43 14.81
C LEU A 219 3.07 -1.87 13.36
N LYS A 220 3.21 -0.96 12.39
CA LYS A 220 2.92 -1.24 10.99
C LYS A 220 3.80 -2.39 10.51
N THR A 221 3.16 -3.40 9.92
CA THR A 221 3.83 -4.50 9.23
C THR A 221 3.40 -4.48 7.77
N GLU A 222 4.37 -4.57 6.87
CA GLU A 222 4.13 -4.74 5.44
C GLU A 222 4.62 -6.12 5.02
N GLY A 223 3.91 -6.76 4.10
CA GLY A 223 4.33 -8.06 3.62
C GLY A 223 3.37 -8.64 2.61
N PHE A 224 3.86 -9.66 1.93
CA PHE A 224 3.20 -10.37 0.87
C PHE A 224 3.41 -11.87 1.05
N VAL A 225 2.41 -12.66 0.69
CA VAL A 225 2.51 -14.12 0.64
C VAL A 225 1.79 -14.67 -0.59
N SER A 226 2.38 -15.71 -1.18
CA SER A 226 1.78 -16.50 -2.25
C SER A 226 1.96 -18.00 -2.00
N SER A 227 1.03 -18.80 -2.50
CA SER A 227 1.16 -20.25 -2.60
C SER A 227 1.83 -20.63 -3.92
N GLY A 228 2.57 -21.73 -3.89
CA GLY A 228 3.18 -22.34 -5.06
C GLY A 228 3.36 -23.85 -4.85
N PRO A 229 3.95 -24.55 -5.83
CA PRO A 229 4.07 -26.02 -5.80
C PRO A 229 4.75 -26.56 -4.54
N ASN A 230 5.73 -25.81 -4.03
CA ASN A 230 6.56 -26.20 -2.89
C ASN A 230 5.99 -25.77 -1.52
N GLY A 231 4.85 -25.08 -1.48
CA GLY A 231 4.23 -24.57 -0.25
C GLY A 231 3.97 -23.06 -0.30
N LEU A 232 4.19 -22.36 0.81
CA LEU A 232 4.01 -20.92 0.91
C LEU A 232 5.35 -20.20 0.89
N SER A 233 5.41 -19.06 0.23
CA SER A 233 6.57 -18.18 0.24
C SER A 233 6.13 -16.72 0.19
N GLY A 234 6.98 -15.84 0.70
CA GLY A 234 6.65 -14.44 0.77
C GLY A 234 7.75 -13.63 1.43
N TRP A 235 7.40 -12.40 1.76
CA TRP A 235 8.28 -11.51 2.49
C TRP A 235 7.49 -10.64 3.46
N ALA A 236 8.14 -10.15 4.51
CA ALA A 236 7.58 -9.13 5.39
C ALA A 236 8.67 -8.15 5.86
N ARG A 237 8.24 -7.00 6.36
CA ARG A 237 9.11 -5.99 6.99
C ARG A 237 8.36 -5.16 8.01
N TYR A 238 9.10 -4.61 8.98
CA TYR A 238 8.65 -3.49 9.79
C TYR A 238 9.19 -2.19 9.17
N PRO A 239 8.36 -1.30 8.62
CA PRO A 239 8.86 -0.04 8.05
C PRO A 239 9.63 0.83 9.06
N ALA A 240 9.23 0.80 10.34
CA ALA A 240 9.93 1.49 11.41
C ALA A 240 11.19 0.76 11.90
N ASN A 241 11.34 -0.53 11.57
CA ASN A 241 12.56 -1.28 11.85
C ASN A 241 12.99 -2.15 10.65
N PRO A 242 13.47 -1.53 9.54
CA PRO A 242 13.66 -2.24 8.27
C PRO A 242 14.64 -3.42 8.29
N GLU A 243 15.53 -3.50 9.27
CA GLU A 243 16.54 -4.54 9.42
C GLU A 243 16.11 -5.65 10.41
N GLY A 244 15.02 -5.43 11.14
CA GLY A 244 14.50 -6.36 12.14
C GLY A 244 13.74 -7.52 11.52
N ALA A 245 14.07 -8.76 11.94
CA ALA A 245 13.29 -9.93 11.55
C ALA A 245 11.83 -9.78 12.00
N VAL A 246 10.91 -10.10 11.09
CA VAL A 246 9.47 -9.94 11.33
C VAL A 246 8.91 -11.20 11.94
N LYS A 247 8.17 -11.04 13.04
CA LYS A 247 7.42 -12.12 13.66
C LYS A 247 6.09 -12.29 12.95
N LEU A 248 5.88 -13.47 12.38
CA LEU A 248 4.67 -13.83 11.63
C LEU A 248 3.93 -14.99 12.30
N VAL A 249 2.64 -15.06 12.00
CA VAL A 249 1.72 -16.08 12.51
C VAL A 249 0.98 -16.70 11.33
N LEU A 250 1.19 -17.99 11.10
CA LEU A 250 0.38 -18.77 10.18
C LEU A 250 -0.85 -19.29 10.92
N LYS A 251 -2.03 -18.86 10.47
CA LYS A 251 -3.34 -19.28 10.99
C LYS A 251 -4.03 -20.20 9.99
N PRO A 252 -4.20 -21.49 10.30
CA PRO A 252 -5.09 -22.36 9.52
C PRO A 252 -6.54 -21.88 9.64
N HIS A 253 -7.33 -22.04 8.58
CA HIS A 253 -8.77 -21.79 8.64
C HIS A 253 -9.54 -22.95 9.31
N ASP A 254 -8.93 -24.13 9.40
CA ASP A 254 -9.41 -25.17 10.30
C ASP A 254 -9.12 -24.77 11.75
N HIS A 255 -10.16 -24.32 12.45
CA HIS A 255 -10.08 -23.84 13.83
C HIS A 255 -9.63 -24.91 14.84
N SER A 256 -9.63 -26.20 14.48
CA SER A 256 -9.07 -27.26 15.33
C SER A 256 -7.54 -27.21 15.41
N GLN A 257 -6.89 -26.55 14.44
CA GLN A 257 -5.44 -26.51 14.31
C GLN A 257 -4.82 -25.29 14.98
N LYS A 258 -3.74 -25.51 15.74
CA LYS A 258 -3.00 -24.43 16.40
C LYS A 258 -2.23 -23.56 15.39
N PRO A 259 -2.18 -22.23 15.58
CA PRO A 259 -1.33 -21.34 14.79
C PRO A 259 0.16 -21.69 14.91
N ILE A 260 0.93 -21.38 13.87
CA ILE A 260 2.39 -21.57 13.84
C ILE A 260 3.05 -20.19 13.85
N HIS A 261 3.93 -19.96 14.82
CA HIS A 261 4.73 -18.73 14.91
C HIS A 261 6.10 -18.95 14.29
N PHE A 262 6.55 -18.01 13.47
CA PHE A 262 7.87 -18.06 12.84
C PHE A 262 8.41 -16.65 12.63
N PHE A 263 9.70 -16.56 12.32
CA PHE A 263 10.37 -15.32 11.95
C PHE A 263 10.80 -15.37 10.50
N THR A 264 10.82 -14.22 9.85
CA THR A 264 11.47 -14.05 8.54
C THR A 264 12.99 -14.16 8.66
N ASP A 265 13.66 -14.27 7.52
CA ASP A 265 15.12 -14.25 7.45
C ASP A 265 15.70 -12.93 7.99
N THR A 266 16.91 -12.97 8.55
CA THR A 266 17.62 -11.79 9.04
C THR A 266 18.53 -11.24 7.95
N ILE A 267 18.57 -9.92 7.80
CA ILE A 267 19.47 -9.22 6.87
C ILE A 267 20.46 -8.41 7.70
N LYS A 268 21.72 -8.37 7.27
CA LYS A 268 22.77 -7.61 7.99
C LYS A 268 22.53 -6.12 7.83
N PHE A 269 22.75 -5.32 8.88
CA PHE A 269 22.53 -3.87 8.85
C PHE A 269 23.23 -3.14 7.69
N PHE A 270 24.46 -3.53 7.36
CA PHE A 270 25.25 -2.95 6.25
C PHE A 270 25.08 -3.72 4.93
N ALA A 271 24.04 -4.54 4.78
CA ALA A 271 23.83 -5.24 3.51
C ALA A 271 23.61 -4.23 2.37
N PRO A 272 24.03 -4.55 1.13
CA PRO A 272 23.97 -3.61 0.02
C PRO A 272 22.55 -3.08 -0.23
N GLU A 273 21.53 -3.91 -0.02
CA GLU A 273 20.11 -3.57 -0.15
C GLU A 273 19.68 -2.51 0.87
N ASN A 274 20.20 -2.59 2.11
CA ASN A 274 19.94 -1.60 3.16
C ASN A 274 20.61 -0.27 2.87
N ILE A 275 21.80 -0.32 2.28
CA ILE A 275 22.53 0.86 1.86
C ILE A 275 21.74 1.52 0.74
N ALA A 276 21.46 0.81 -0.37
CA ALA A 276 20.76 1.30 -1.56
C ALA A 276 19.44 2.04 -1.28
N GLY A 277 18.80 1.72 -0.15
CA GLY A 277 17.48 2.21 0.18
C GLY A 277 16.36 1.45 -0.51
N ASP A 278 16.66 0.24 -0.97
CA ASP A 278 15.60 -0.64 -1.42
C ASP A 278 14.68 -0.97 -0.25
N ALA A 279 13.39 -1.14 -0.55
CA ALA A 279 12.44 -1.60 0.44
C ALA A 279 12.88 -2.99 0.92
N ILE A 280 13.53 -3.08 2.08
CA ILE A 280 14.05 -4.34 2.61
C ILE A 280 12.89 -5.32 2.79
N LYS A 281 12.92 -6.42 2.05
CA LYS A 281 11.92 -7.50 2.07
C LYS A 281 12.56 -8.71 2.75
N HIS A 282 12.18 -9.02 3.99
CA HIS A 282 12.68 -10.23 4.65
C HIS A 282 11.90 -11.44 4.17
N SER A 283 12.57 -12.32 3.42
CA SER A 283 11.97 -13.53 2.88
C SER A 283 11.54 -14.52 3.96
N PHE A 284 10.58 -15.37 3.61
CA PHE A 284 10.27 -16.58 4.34
C PHE A 284 9.71 -17.64 3.37
N SER A 285 9.85 -18.91 3.74
CA SER A 285 9.23 -20.02 3.03
C SER A 285 8.81 -21.12 4.00
N ILE A 286 7.63 -21.70 3.76
CA ILE A 286 7.07 -22.80 4.53
C ILE A 286 6.71 -23.91 3.57
N LYS A 287 7.40 -25.05 3.71
CA LYS A 287 7.22 -26.19 2.80
C LYS A 287 5.84 -26.83 2.92
N LYS A 288 5.33 -27.34 1.79
CA LYS A 288 4.00 -27.97 1.67
C LYS A 288 3.78 -29.12 2.66
N GLU A 289 4.81 -29.92 2.94
CA GLU A 289 4.72 -31.08 3.84
C GLU A 289 4.40 -30.67 5.29
N LYS A 290 4.84 -29.48 5.72
CA LYS A 290 4.52 -28.93 7.04
C LYS A 290 3.10 -28.37 7.12
N LEU A 291 2.52 -28.04 5.97
CA LEU A 291 1.23 -27.34 5.86
C LEU A 291 0.07 -28.30 5.62
N ALA A 292 0.26 -29.30 4.76
CA ALA A 292 -0.81 -30.24 4.39
C ALA A 292 -1.54 -30.88 5.58
N PRO A 293 -0.88 -31.27 6.70
CA PRO A 293 -1.57 -31.81 7.88
C PRO A 293 -2.38 -30.77 8.67
N LYS A 294 -2.21 -29.48 8.39
CA LYS A 294 -2.82 -28.35 9.12
C LYS A 294 -4.03 -27.76 8.41
N GLY A 295 -4.34 -28.18 7.19
CA GLY A 295 -5.49 -27.69 6.42
C GLY A 295 -5.13 -27.37 4.97
N THR A 296 -6.11 -26.85 4.23
CA THR A 296 -5.94 -26.45 2.82
C THR A 296 -5.88 -24.95 2.63
N VAL A 297 -6.48 -24.16 3.55
CA VAL A 297 -6.54 -22.70 3.50
C VAL A 297 -5.87 -22.09 4.74
N PHE A 298 -5.03 -21.09 4.50
CA PHE A 298 -4.22 -20.44 5.52
C PHE A 298 -4.31 -18.92 5.40
N SER A 299 -3.97 -18.23 6.49
CA SER A 299 -3.69 -16.80 6.49
C SER A 299 -2.36 -16.57 7.18
N ILE A 300 -1.45 -15.84 6.53
CA ILE A 300 -0.25 -15.34 7.19
C ILE A 300 -0.58 -13.96 7.74
N CYS A 301 -0.44 -13.81 9.04
CA CYS A 301 -0.66 -12.57 9.75
C CYS A 301 0.65 -12.05 10.33
N SER A 302 0.73 -10.73 10.50
CA SER A 302 1.64 -10.12 11.46
C SER A 302 1.40 -10.67 12.87
N GLU A 303 2.36 -10.48 13.77
CA GLU A 303 2.19 -10.78 15.20
C GLU A 303 0.96 -10.11 15.83
N TYR A 304 0.47 -9.02 15.23
CA TYR A 304 -0.70 -8.24 15.66
C TYR A 304 -2.02 -8.75 15.07
N GLY A 305 -1.99 -9.86 14.33
CA GLY A 305 -3.18 -10.48 13.76
C GLY A 305 -3.60 -9.92 12.40
N LYS A 306 -3.04 -8.79 11.95
CA LYS A 306 -3.32 -8.22 10.63
C LYS A 306 -2.79 -9.14 9.52
N PRO A 307 -3.62 -9.59 8.56
CA PRO A 307 -3.18 -10.45 7.47
C PRO A 307 -2.19 -9.73 6.54
N LEU A 308 -1.21 -10.46 6.03
CA LEU A 308 -0.36 -10.01 4.92
C LEU A 308 -1.17 -10.03 3.62
N TYR A 309 -0.77 -9.19 2.67
CA TYR A 309 -1.36 -9.22 1.33
C TYR A 309 -1.16 -10.59 0.67
N GLY A 310 -2.16 -11.03 -0.08
CA GLY A 310 -2.26 -12.38 -0.63
C GLY A 310 -2.92 -13.40 0.31
N SER A 311 -3.15 -13.06 1.59
CA SER A 311 -3.99 -13.86 2.50
C SER A 311 -5.48 -13.47 2.40
N PRO A 312 -6.42 -14.41 2.63
CA PRO A 312 -6.21 -15.85 2.80
C PRO A 312 -5.77 -16.50 1.49
N LEU A 313 -5.08 -17.64 1.59
CA LEU A 313 -4.61 -18.39 0.43
C LEU A 313 -4.79 -19.89 0.64
N ALA A 314 -5.25 -20.56 -0.41
CA ALA A 314 -5.25 -22.01 -0.50
C ALA A 314 -3.86 -22.52 -0.90
N LEU A 315 -3.45 -23.65 -0.33
CA LEU A 315 -2.25 -24.40 -0.74
C LEU A 315 -2.29 -24.78 -2.22
N ASP A 316 -3.48 -25.09 -2.72
CA ASP A 316 -3.77 -25.32 -4.12
C ASP A 316 -5.05 -24.54 -4.49
N PRO A 317 -4.89 -23.32 -5.06
CA PRO A 317 -6.02 -22.47 -5.44
C PRO A 317 -6.97 -23.13 -6.44
N PHE A 318 -6.44 -23.98 -7.33
CA PHE A 318 -7.24 -24.61 -8.38
C PHE A 318 -8.06 -25.77 -7.81
N SER A 319 -7.44 -26.63 -7.00
CA SER A 319 -8.16 -27.72 -6.33
C SER A 319 -9.24 -27.21 -5.38
N GLU A 320 -8.99 -26.11 -4.65
CA GLU A 320 -10.00 -25.53 -3.76
C GLU A 320 -11.12 -24.82 -4.54
N SER A 321 -10.81 -24.12 -5.63
CA SER A 321 -11.83 -23.55 -6.54
C SER A 321 -12.70 -24.65 -7.16
N VAL A 322 -12.09 -25.74 -7.63
CA VAL A 322 -12.82 -26.92 -8.14
C VAL A 322 -13.68 -27.53 -7.04
N ARG A 323 -13.18 -27.63 -5.80
CA ARG A 323 -13.96 -28.13 -4.66
C ARG A 323 -15.16 -27.25 -4.34
N GLN A 324 -14.98 -25.92 -4.27
CA GLN A 324 -16.07 -24.98 -4.01
C GLN A 324 -17.09 -25.00 -5.15
N TYR A 325 -16.62 -24.98 -6.40
CA TYR A 325 -17.48 -25.12 -7.56
C TYR A 325 -18.25 -26.44 -7.54
N ALA A 326 -17.59 -27.55 -7.22
CA ALA A 326 -18.25 -28.85 -7.07
C ALA A 326 -19.28 -28.85 -5.93
N GLN A 327 -19.03 -28.15 -4.81
CA GLN A 327 -19.99 -27.99 -3.72
C GLN A 327 -21.18 -27.11 -4.11
N GLU A 328 -20.96 -26.01 -4.84
CA GLU A 328 -22.02 -25.16 -5.36
C GLU A 328 -22.86 -25.88 -6.40
N ILE A 329 -22.23 -26.59 -7.34
CA ILE A 329 -22.93 -27.45 -8.30
C ILE A 329 -23.68 -28.56 -7.57
N ALA A 330 -23.13 -29.18 -6.54
CA ALA A 330 -23.85 -30.19 -5.74
C ALA A 330 -25.03 -29.59 -4.96
N ARG A 331 -24.98 -28.32 -4.55
CA ARG A 331 -26.09 -27.60 -3.91
C ARG A 331 -27.17 -27.19 -4.91
N LEU A 332 -26.78 -26.71 -6.09
CA LEU A 332 -27.68 -26.27 -7.15
C LEU A 332 -28.30 -27.46 -7.90
N PHE A 333 -27.56 -28.56 -8.01
CA PHE A 333 -27.92 -29.80 -8.69
C PHE A 333 -27.69 -31.01 -7.76
N PRO A 334 -28.44 -31.12 -6.64
CA PRO A 334 -28.32 -32.27 -5.75
C PRO A 334 -28.68 -33.55 -6.52
N ALA A 335 -27.85 -34.57 -6.40
CA ALA A 335 -28.03 -35.83 -7.11
C ALA A 335 -29.22 -36.64 -6.51
N VAL A 336 -30.45 -36.34 -6.93
CA VAL A 336 -31.49 -37.29 -7.40
C VAL A 336 -32.49 -36.52 -8.29
N SER A 337 -32.77 -37.13 -9.44
CA SER A 337 -33.77 -36.85 -10.49
C SER A 337 -34.97 -35.97 -10.14
N LEU A 338 -35.23 -34.94 -10.95
CA LEU A 338 -36.48 -34.79 -11.71
C LEU A 338 -36.52 -33.56 -12.64
N LYS A 339 -37.04 -33.82 -13.85
CA LYS A 339 -37.57 -32.93 -14.89
C LYS A 339 -36.64 -31.87 -15.49
N LYS A 340 -36.51 -32.00 -16.82
CA LYS A 340 -35.95 -31.04 -17.77
C LYS A 340 -36.45 -29.62 -17.42
N SER A 341 -35.57 -28.79 -16.87
CA SER A 341 -35.75 -27.35 -16.89
C SER A 341 -35.60 -26.92 -18.33
N GLU A 342 -36.59 -26.22 -18.87
CA GLU A 342 -36.44 -25.46 -20.11
C GLU A 342 -35.55 -24.24 -19.82
N SER A 343 -34.25 -24.45 -19.65
CA SER A 343 -33.28 -23.37 -19.84
C SER A 343 -33.22 -23.09 -21.34
N ARG A 344 -34.03 -22.13 -21.77
CA ARG A 344 -33.82 -21.48 -23.06
C ARG A 344 -32.44 -20.81 -23.04
N PRO A 345 -31.59 -20.97 -24.07
CA PRO A 345 -30.56 -19.99 -24.34
C PRO A 345 -31.19 -18.59 -24.38
N ALA A 346 -30.46 -17.57 -23.97
CA ALA A 346 -30.86 -16.17 -24.07
C ALA A 346 -30.97 -15.72 -25.54
N LEU A 347 -31.93 -16.29 -26.27
CA LEU A 347 -32.29 -15.92 -27.63
C LEU A 347 -33.81 -15.78 -27.68
N LEU A 348 -34.22 -14.52 -27.84
CA LEU A 348 -35.54 -14.00 -28.17
C LEU A 348 -36.55 -13.84 -27.02
N SER A 349 -36.63 -12.62 -26.52
CA SER A 349 -37.86 -11.84 -26.26
C SER A 349 -37.43 -10.47 -25.72
N GLU A 350 -37.94 -9.31 -26.11
CA GLU A 350 -39.05 -8.88 -26.96
C GLU A 350 -38.58 -7.54 -27.59
N LYS A 351 -39.17 -7.13 -28.72
CA LYS A 351 -38.94 -5.76 -29.24
C LYS A 351 -39.31 -4.75 -28.15
N SER A 352 -38.32 -4.06 -27.59
CA SER A 352 -38.53 -2.99 -26.61
C SER A 352 -39.46 -1.94 -27.20
N SER A 353 -40.58 -1.72 -26.51
CA SER A 353 -41.47 -0.60 -26.76
C SER A 353 -40.71 0.73 -26.59
N THR A 354 -41.20 1.74 -27.29
CA THR A 354 -40.55 3.01 -27.62
C THR A 354 -40.63 4.06 -26.50
N THR A 355 -40.54 3.67 -25.24
CA THR A 355 -40.34 4.60 -24.11
C THR A 355 -39.14 4.16 -23.28
N ARG A 356 -37.96 4.69 -23.62
CA ARG A 356 -36.71 4.43 -22.88
C ARG A 356 -36.80 5.03 -21.48
N LYS A 357 -37.32 4.27 -20.53
CA LYS A 357 -37.17 4.56 -19.10
C LYS A 357 -35.75 4.17 -18.69
N TRP A 358 -34.97 5.13 -18.19
CA TRP A 358 -33.67 4.85 -17.60
C TRP A 358 -33.81 3.91 -16.40
N LEU A 359 -32.93 2.91 -16.31
CA LEU A 359 -32.97 1.91 -15.25
C LEU A 359 -32.23 2.42 -14.01
N SER A 360 -32.65 1.98 -12.82
CA SER A 360 -32.01 2.36 -11.56
C SER A 360 -30.57 1.88 -11.53
N VAL A 361 -29.65 2.72 -11.00
CA VAL A 361 -28.23 2.37 -10.90
C VAL A 361 -27.67 2.64 -9.50
N ALA A 362 -26.98 1.66 -8.92
CA ALA A 362 -26.14 1.84 -7.74
C ALA A 362 -24.66 2.03 -8.12
N ILE A 363 -24.09 3.19 -7.78
CA ILE A 363 -22.67 3.49 -7.96
C ILE A 363 -21.94 3.06 -6.69
N VAL A 364 -21.15 2.00 -6.76
CA VAL A 364 -20.37 1.45 -5.64
C VAL A 364 -18.96 2.04 -5.67
N ILE A 365 -18.59 2.75 -4.60
CA ILE A 365 -17.30 3.45 -4.47
C ILE A 365 -16.54 2.93 -3.25
N PRO A 366 -15.56 2.02 -3.41
CA PRO A 366 -14.65 1.65 -2.32
C PRO A 366 -13.65 2.78 -2.05
N VAL A 367 -13.43 3.08 -0.76
CA VAL A 367 -12.60 4.19 -0.30
C VAL A 367 -11.54 3.68 0.68
N TYR A 368 -10.26 3.92 0.37
CA TYR A 368 -9.15 3.69 1.26
C TYR A 368 -8.03 4.72 1.02
N ASN A 369 -7.79 5.59 2.00
CA ASN A 369 -6.80 6.68 1.91
C ASN A 369 -7.04 7.63 0.71
N GLY A 370 -6.12 8.58 0.43
CA GLY A 370 -6.22 9.47 -0.73
C GLY A 370 -7.33 10.50 -0.63
N PHE A 371 -7.31 11.35 0.41
CA PHE A 371 -8.40 12.29 0.71
C PHE A 371 -8.79 13.21 -0.45
N SER A 372 -7.82 13.87 -1.09
CA SER A 372 -8.09 14.84 -2.17
C SER A 372 -8.80 14.18 -3.35
N ALA A 373 -8.29 13.04 -3.81
CA ALA A 373 -8.88 12.27 -4.91
C ALA A 373 -10.28 11.75 -4.55
N THR A 374 -10.42 11.12 -3.38
CA THR A 374 -11.69 10.62 -2.83
C THR A 374 -12.76 11.71 -2.78
N ARG A 375 -12.42 12.87 -2.22
CA ARG A 375 -13.34 14.00 -2.10
C ARG A 375 -13.77 14.50 -3.48
N ASN A 376 -12.84 14.60 -4.43
CA ASN A 376 -13.14 15.05 -5.78
C ASN A 376 -14.05 14.06 -6.52
N CYS A 377 -13.76 12.76 -6.47
CA CYS A 377 -14.59 11.71 -7.05
C CYS A 377 -16.03 11.76 -6.53
N ILE A 378 -16.22 11.75 -5.20
CA ILE A 378 -17.56 11.78 -4.59
C ILE A 378 -18.29 13.08 -4.92
N THR A 379 -17.59 14.22 -4.88
CA THR A 379 -18.20 15.52 -5.21
C THR A 379 -18.66 15.58 -6.66
N LEU A 380 -17.86 15.09 -7.61
CA LEU A 380 -18.22 15.01 -9.02
C LEU A 380 -19.36 14.00 -9.25
N CYS A 381 -19.34 12.86 -8.57
CA CYS A 381 -20.44 11.89 -8.62
C CYS A 381 -21.76 12.51 -8.13
N LEU A 382 -21.77 13.17 -6.99
CA LEU A 382 -22.98 13.84 -6.48
C LEU A 382 -23.48 14.94 -7.44
N LYS A 383 -22.56 15.63 -8.13
CA LYS A 383 -22.87 16.69 -9.10
C LYS A 383 -23.37 16.16 -10.45
N HIS A 384 -22.87 15.00 -10.89
CA HIS A 384 -23.04 14.49 -12.25
C HIS A 384 -23.75 13.13 -12.34
N LYS A 385 -24.17 12.54 -11.21
CA LYS A 385 -25.02 11.34 -11.20
C LYS A 385 -26.34 11.61 -11.90
N ALA A 386 -26.86 10.61 -12.58
CA ALA A 386 -28.22 10.69 -13.12
C ALA A 386 -29.26 10.66 -11.99
N PRO A 387 -30.47 11.20 -12.18
CA PRO A 387 -31.52 11.22 -11.16
C PRO A 387 -31.94 9.82 -10.67
N HIS A 388 -31.81 8.79 -11.53
CA HIS A 388 -32.11 7.40 -11.21
C HIS A 388 -30.94 6.65 -10.54
N ALA A 389 -29.90 7.37 -10.14
CA ALA A 389 -28.70 6.78 -9.56
C ALA A 389 -28.48 7.18 -8.09
N ARG A 390 -27.96 6.22 -7.33
CA ARG A 390 -27.58 6.39 -5.92
C ARG A 390 -26.15 5.91 -5.68
N LEU A 391 -25.53 6.40 -4.61
CA LEU A 391 -24.17 6.05 -4.22
C LEU A 391 -24.18 5.06 -3.06
N ILE A 392 -23.34 4.04 -3.14
CA ILE A 392 -22.97 3.14 -2.05
C ILE A 392 -21.47 3.29 -1.84
N ILE A 393 -21.09 4.04 -0.81
CA ILE A 393 -19.70 4.31 -0.47
C ILE A 393 -19.26 3.30 0.58
N VAL A 394 -18.21 2.54 0.31
CA VAL A 394 -17.66 1.54 1.24
C VAL A 394 -16.31 2.02 1.73
N ASN A 395 -16.26 2.56 2.96
CA ASN A 395 -15.02 2.92 3.62
C ASN A 395 -14.31 1.66 4.12
N ASP A 396 -13.18 1.34 3.51
CA ASP A 396 -12.40 0.13 3.77
C ASP A 396 -11.40 0.30 4.91
N ALA A 397 -11.90 0.77 6.07
CA ALA A 397 -11.11 1.13 7.23
C ALA A 397 -9.96 2.12 6.91
N SER A 398 -10.29 3.20 6.21
CA SER A 398 -9.33 4.26 5.87
C SER A 398 -8.66 4.82 7.13
N PRO A 399 -7.31 4.86 7.20
CA PRO A 399 -6.60 5.46 8.33
C PRO A 399 -6.59 6.99 8.28
N ASN A 400 -7.06 7.58 7.18
CA ASN A 400 -7.03 9.03 6.97
C ASN A 400 -8.24 9.69 7.65
N TYR A 401 -7.98 10.50 8.68
CA TYR A 401 -9.00 11.17 9.47
C TYR A 401 -9.89 12.12 8.64
N ASP A 402 -9.32 12.81 7.64
CA ASP A 402 -10.09 13.74 6.80
C ASP A 402 -11.13 13.03 5.94
N ILE A 403 -10.84 11.79 5.51
CA ILE A 403 -11.83 10.94 4.83
C ILE A 403 -12.98 10.62 5.79
N LEU A 404 -12.69 10.16 7.01
CA LEU A 404 -13.74 9.84 7.99
C LEU A 404 -14.62 11.04 8.28
N LYS A 405 -14.00 12.21 8.46
CA LYS A 405 -14.71 13.49 8.67
C LYS A 405 -15.59 13.83 7.46
N TYR A 406 -15.07 13.75 6.25
CA TYR A 406 -15.85 14.06 5.04
C TYR A 406 -17.02 13.10 4.84
N LEU A 407 -16.82 11.78 5.02
CA LEU A 407 -17.89 10.79 4.94
C LEU A 407 -18.99 11.08 5.97
N SER A 408 -18.62 11.49 7.19
CA SER A 408 -19.60 11.87 8.22
C SER A 408 -20.48 13.07 7.83
N GLN A 409 -19.93 14.02 7.05
CA GLN A 409 -20.64 15.23 6.58
C GLN A 409 -21.64 14.92 5.46
N ILE A 410 -21.40 13.87 4.67
CA ILE A 410 -22.25 13.53 3.53
C ILE A 410 -23.23 12.38 3.81
N LYS A 411 -23.13 11.72 4.98
CA LYS A 411 -23.92 10.54 5.34
C LYS A 411 -25.45 10.73 5.26
N ASN A 412 -25.93 11.96 5.45
CA ASN A 412 -27.36 12.30 5.45
C ASN A 412 -27.86 12.83 4.10
N LYS A 413 -27.02 12.85 3.05
CA LYS A 413 -27.47 13.26 1.72
C LYS A 413 -28.44 12.22 1.15
N PRO A 414 -29.48 12.65 0.41
CA PRO A 414 -30.36 11.71 -0.27
C PRO A 414 -29.56 10.88 -1.27
N ASP A 415 -29.99 9.63 -1.49
CA ASP A 415 -29.35 8.67 -2.38
C ASP A 415 -27.89 8.31 -2.03
N VAL A 416 -27.45 8.49 -0.78
CA VAL A 416 -26.11 8.08 -0.32
C VAL A 416 -26.24 7.07 0.81
N LEU A 417 -25.62 5.90 0.62
CA LEU A 417 -25.40 4.89 1.66
C LEU A 417 -23.90 4.81 1.95
N ILE A 418 -23.51 4.87 3.23
CA ILE A 418 -22.13 4.70 3.66
C ILE A 418 -22.01 3.44 4.51
N LEU A 419 -21.09 2.55 4.12
CA LEU A 419 -20.74 1.33 4.83
C LEU A 419 -19.29 1.45 5.33
N ASN A 420 -19.02 1.07 6.58
CA ASN A 420 -17.66 1.11 7.15
C ASN A 420 -17.19 -0.31 7.49
N ASN A 421 -16.07 -0.74 6.90
CA ASN A 421 -15.38 -1.97 7.32
C ASN A 421 -14.59 -1.70 8.60
N GLU A 422 -14.43 -2.73 9.42
CA GLU A 422 -13.63 -2.66 10.66
C GLU A 422 -12.12 -2.72 10.38
N GLU A 423 -11.75 -3.41 9.30
CA GLU A 423 -10.38 -3.54 8.81
C GLU A 423 -10.31 -3.33 7.29
N ASN A 424 -9.11 -3.15 6.74
CA ASN A 424 -8.91 -3.05 5.30
C ASN A 424 -9.00 -4.45 4.69
N LEU A 425 -10.11 -4.70 3.99
CA LEU A 425 -10.46 -5.97 3.36
C LEU A 425 -9.99 -6.06 1.89
N GLY A 426 -9.59 -4.94 1.30
CA GLY A 426 -9.22 -4.84 -0.11
C GLY A 426 -10.41 -4.64 -1.04
N PHE A 427 -10.10 -4.42 -2.32
CA PHE A 427 -11.08 -4.01 -3.32
C PHE A 427 -12.22 -5.03 -3.54
N PRO A 428 -11.97 -6.34 -3.78
CA PRO A 428 -13.04 -7.29 -4.08
C PRO A 428 -14.07 -7.41 -2.95
N LYS A 429 -13.60 -7.50 -1.70
CA LYS A 429 -14.47 -7.62 -0.52
C LYS A 429 -15.29 -6.36 -0.27
N SER A 430 -14.66 -5.20 -0.39
CA SER A 430 -15.33 -3.90 -0.23
C SER A 430 -16.38 -3.67 -1.31
N VAL A 431 -16.06 -3.96 -2.57
CA VAL A 431 -17.01 -3.91 -3.69
C VAL A 431 -18.15 -4.88 -3.48
N ASN A 432 -17.87 -6.15 -3.18
CA ASN A 432 -18.91 -7.16 -2.95
C ASN A 432 -19.83 -6.80 -1.80
N ARG A 433 -19.31 -6.19 -0.72
CA ARG A 433 -20.15 -5.64 0.35
C ARG A 433 -21.11 -4.58 -0.19
N GLY A 434 -20.65 -3.67 -1.04
CA GLY A 434 -21.51 -2.69 -1.71
C GLY A 434 -22.55 -3.33 -2.64
N LEU A 435 -22.14 -4.30 -3.47
CA LEU A 435 -23.01 -5.02 -4.40
C LEU A 435 -24.15 -5.76 -3.69
N ARG A 436 -23.90 -6.32 -2.50
CA ARG A 436 -24.94 -6.96 -1.67
C ARG A 436 -26.03 -6.00 -1.16
N HIS A 437 -25.82 -4.69 -1.24
CA HIS A 437 -26.81 -3.66 -0.87
C HIS A 437 -27.55 -3.08 -2.09
N ARG A 438 -27.41 -3.66 -3.28
CA ARG A 438 -28.21 -3.28 -4.45
C ARG A 438 -29.69 -3.64 -4.26
N ARG A 439 -30.57 -2.87 -4.89
CA ARG A 439 -32.00 -3.20 -4.98
C ARG A 439 -32.20 -4.29 -6.04
N PRO A 440 -33.30 -5.07 -5.99
CA PRO A 440 -33.63 -6.00 -7.07
C PRO A 440 -33.68 -5.30 -8.42
N GLN A 441 -33.12 -5.93 -9.46
CA GLN A 441 -33.05 -5.39 -10.83
C GLN A 441 -32.32 -4.05 -10.96
N GLU A 442 -31.52 -3.65 -9.96
CA GLU A 442 -30.70 -2.44 -10.02
C GLU A 442 -29.36 -2.76 -10.67
N ASP A 443 -29.07 -2.04 -11.76
CA ASP A 443 -27.77 -2.08 -12.39
C ASP A 443 -26.71 -1.46 -11.47
N VAL A 444 -25.45 -1.76 -11.71
CA VAL A 444 -24.37 -1.27 -10.87
C VAL A 444 -23.27 -0.62 -11.69
N VAL A 445 -22.61 0.36 -11.08
CA VAL A 445 -21.32 0.86 -11.54
C VAL A 445 -20.31 0.68 -10.43
N LEU A 446 -19.24 -0.07 -10.71
CA LEU A 446 -18.04 -0.06 -9.88
C LEU A 446 -17.22 1.15 -10.25
N LEU A 447 -16.86 2.00 -9.28
CA LEU A 447 -16.14 3.24 -9.53
C LEU A 447 -15.04 3.44 -8.49
N ASN A 448 -13.79 3.54 -8.94
CA ASN A 448 -12.68 3.85 -8.06
C ASN A 448 -12.82 5.25 -7.45
N SER A 449 -12.31 5.41 -6.22
CA SER A 449 -12.39 6.66 -5.45
C SER A 449 -11.46 7.77 -5.96
N ASP A 450 -10.60 7.50 -6.93
CA ASP A 450 -9.71 8.47 -7.58
C ASP A 450 -10.13 8.78 -9.03
N THR A 451 -11.42 8.63 -9.35
CA THR A 451 -11.96 8.96 -10.67
C THR A 451 -12.53 10.37 -10.77
N LEU A 452 -12.54 10.91 -11.98
CA LEU A 452 -13.09 12.21 -12.34
C LEU A 452 -14.20 12.01 -13.38
N VAL A 453 -15.44 11.85 -12.89
CA VAL A 453 -16.62 11.67 -13.74
C VAL A 453 -17.14 13.00 -14.30
N CYS A 454 -17.73 12.94 -15.49
CA CYS A 454 -18.21 14.11 -16.24
C CYS A 454 -19.73 14.11 -16.36
N ARG A 455 -20.34 15.20 -16.86
CA ARG A 455 -21.77 15.21 -17.20
C ARG A 455 -22.11 14.07 -18.17
N ASN A 456 -23.29 13.47 -18.01
CA ASN A 456 -23.84 12.39 -18.85
C ASN A 456 -23.03 11.08 -18.89
N TRP A 457 -21.94 10.94 -18.13
CA TRP A 457 -21.10 9.74 -18.14
C TRP A 457 -21.93 8.45 -17.92
N LEU A 458 -22.81 8.47 -16.93
CA LEU A 458 -23.63 7.32 -16.55
C LEU A 458 -24.67 6.97 -17.62
N THR A 459 -25.31 7.98 -18.21
CA THR A 459 -26.33 7.75 -19.25
C THR A 459 -25.68 7.21 -20.53
N GLN A 460 -24.46 7.63 -20.87
CA GLN A 460 -23.70 7.09 -22.00
C GLN A 460 -23.30 5.62 -21.75
N LEU A 461 -22.86 5.28 -20.52
CA LEU A 461 -22.59 3.90 -20.14
C LEU A 461 -23.84 3.02 -20.22
N GLN A 462 -24.98 3.47 -19.69
CA GLN A 462 -26.24 2.74 -19.77
C GLN A 462 -26.71 2.59 -21.23
N ARG A 463 -26.52 3.61 -22.09
CA ARG A 463 -26.79 3.49 -23.53
C ARG A 463 -25.92 2.43 -24.21
N ALA A 464 -24.62 2.39 -23.91
CA ALA A 464 -23.72 1.39 -24.47
C ALA A 464 -24.09 -0.02 -24.00
N ALA A 465 -24.33 -0.19 -22.69
CA ALA A 465 -24.75 -1.46 -22.12
C ALA A 465 -26.05 -1.96 -22.74
N TYR A 466 -27.05 -1.10 -22.95
CA TYR A 466 -28.35 -1.47 -23.51
C TYR A 466 -28.45 -1.32 -25.04
N ALA A 467 -27.33 -1.12 -25.74
CA ALA A 467 -27.32 -1.08 -27.20
C ALA A 467 -27.73 -2.44 -27.79
N GLN A 468 -27.32 -3.53 -27.14
CA GLN A 468 -27.67 -4.90 -27.50
C GLN A 468 -27.98 -5.72 -26.23
N ALA A 469 -28.81 -6.75 -26.38
CA ALA A 469 -29.32 -7.54 -25.26
C ALA A 469 -28.22 -8.32 -24.53
N ASP A 470 -27.23 -8.80 -25.29
CA ASP A 470 -26.12 -9.67 -24.87
C ASP A 470 -24.92 -8.90 -24.29
N ILE A 471 -24.94 -7.56 -24.27
CA ILE A 471 -23.89 -6.77 -23.61
C ILE A 471 -24.11 -6.82 -22.09
N GLY A 472 -23.18 -7.40 -21.36
CA GLY A 472 -23.23 -7.49 -19.89
C GLY A 472 -22.64 -6.27 -19.20
N THR A 473 -21.58 -5.68 -19.78
CA THR A 473 -20.83 -4.59 -19.16
C THR A 473 -20.41 -3.52 -20.16
N ALA A 474 -20.19 -2.29 -19.67
CA ALA A 474 -19.61 -1.20 -20.43
C ALA A 474 -18.56 -0.44 -19.61
N THR A 475 -17.42 -0.13 -20.22
CA THR A 475 -16.31 0.60 -19.59
C THR A 475 -15.97 1.85 -20.41
N PRO A 476 -15.84 3.04 -19.81
CA PRO A 476 -15.50 4.26 -20.55
C PRO A 476 -14.00 4.32 -20.87
N LEU A 477 -13.61 5.20 -21.78
CA LEU A 477 -12.21 5.55 -21.98
C LEU A 477 -11.66 6.38 -20.80
N SER A 478 -10.36 6.31 -20.57
CA SER A 478 -9.65 7.02 -19.49
C SER A 478 -8.22 7.40 -19.86
N ASN A 479 -7.56 8.25 -19.09
CA ASN A 479 -6.13 8.57 -19.27
C ASN A 479 -5.22 7.41 -18.82
N ASN A 480 -5.68 6.54 -17.92
CA ASN A 480 -4.85 5.47 -17.38
C ASN A 480 -5.71 4.25 -17.02
N ALA A 481 -6.00 3.42 -18.03
CA ALA A 481 -6.88 2.25 -17.89
C ALA A 481 -6.53 1.15 -18.89
N THR A 482 -5.23 0.83 -19.04
CA THR A 482 -4.72 -0.23 -19.95
C THR A 482 -5.30 -0.13 -21.36
N ILE A 483 -6.11 -1.09 -21.83
CA ILE A 483 -6.72 -1.12 -23.16
C ILE A 483 -7.75 -0.01 -23.40
N PHE A 484 -8.19 0.68 -22.33
CA PHE A 484 -9.11 1.83 -22.39
C PHE A 484 -8.37 3.18 -22.33
N SER A 485 -7.03 3.16 -22.40
CA SER A 485 -6.21 4.38 -22.30
C SER A 485 -6.32 5.23 -23.56
N TYR A 486 -6.58 6.52 -23.36
CA TYR A 486 -6.72 7.55 -24.38
C TYR A 486 -6.07 8.86 -23.86
N PRO A 487 -5.36 9.63 -24.71
CA PRO A 487 -5.18 9.44 -26.15
C PRO A 487 -4.14 8.40 -26.56
N SER A 488 -3.16 8.09 -25.69
CA SER A 488 -2.15 7.07 -25.97
C SER A 488 -2.55 5.71 -25.41
N ALA A 489 -2.42 4.68 -26.23
CA ALA A 489 -2.54 3.27 -25.84
C ALA A 489 -1.24 2.70 -25.24
N THR A 490 -0.09 3.38 -25.40
CA THR A 490 1.24 2.84 -25.01
C THR A 490 1.66 3.18 -23.58
N GLY A 491 0.97 4.09 -22.88
CA GLY A 491 1.31 4.41 -21.50
C GLY A 491 0.88 5.80 -21.00
N ILE A 492 1.16 6.00 -19.72
CA ILE A 492 0.76 7.07 -18.78
C ILE A 492 0.41 8.38 -19.49
N ASN A 493 -0.88 8.58 -19.78
CA ASN A 493 -1.36 9.88 -20.24
C ASN A 493 -1.34 10.86 -19.04
N PRO A 494 -1.12 12.17 -19.28
CA PRO A 494 -1.17 13.17 -18.22
C PRO A 494 -2.45 13.07 -17.41
N ILE A 495 -2.36 13.25 -16.09
CA ILE A 495 -3.54 13.26 -15.23
C ILE A 495 -4.38 14.49 -15.60
N PRO A 496 -5.59 14.32 -16.15
CA PRO A 496 -6.44 15.44 -16.53
C PRO A 496 -7.07 16.06 -15.28
N ASP A 497 -7.34 17.36 -15.32
CA ASP A 497 -8.25 17.97 -14.35
C ASP A 497 -9.71 17.70 -14.73
N ALA A 498 -10.65 18.07 -13.86
CA ALA A 498 -12.07 17.85 -14.08
C ALA A 498 -12.62 18.60 -15.32
N ARG A 499 -12.01 19.72 -15.71
CA ARG A 499 -12.42 20.50 -16.88
C ARG A 499 -11.99 19.82 -18.17
N ALA A 500 -10.72 19.39 -18.24
CA ALA A 500 -10.20 18.62 -19.36
C ALA A 500 -11.00 17.33 -19.57
N CYS A 501 -11.32 16.60 -18.49
CA CYS A 501 -12.20 15.43 -18.58
C CYS A 501 -13.56 15.76 -19.21
N GLN A 502 -14.17 16.87 -18.78
CA GLN A 502 -15.48 17.31 -19.25
C GLN A 502 -15.45 17.72 -20.73
N ASP A 503 -14.40 18.41 -21.18
CA ASP A 503 -14.26 18.84 -22.57
C ASP A 503 -14.07 17.63 -23.50
N ILE A 504 -13.22 16.67 -23.11
CA ILE A 504 -13.03 15.42 -23.86
C ILE A 504 -14.33 14.62 -23.92
N SER A 505 -15.00 14.42 -22.76
CA SER A 505 -16.27 13.69 -22.68
C SER A 505 -17.37 14.35 -23.53
N ALA A 506 -17.42 15.69 -23.57
CA ALA A 506 -18.39 16.41 -24.39
C ALA A 506 -18.17 16.23 -25.89
N VAL A 507 -16.91 16.19 -26.35
CA VAL A 507 -16.58 15.88 -27.76
C VAL A 507 -16.94 14.44 -28.08
N MET A 508 -16.52 13.49 -27.25
CA MET A 508 -16.85 12.07 -27.39
C MET A 508 -18.37 11.84 -27.51
N GLY A 509 -19.14 12.44 -26.59
CA GLY A 509 -20.59 12.30 -26.59
C GLY A 509 -21.31 12.93 -27.79
N LYS A 510 -20.70 13.91 -28.46
CA LYS A 510 -21.24 14.51 -29.70
C LYS A 510 -20.97 13.64 -30.94
N VAL A 511 -19.80 13.00 -30.99
CA VAL A 511 -19.36 12.21 -32.14
C VAL A 511 -19.96 10.80 -32.09
N TRP A 512 -20.03 10.20 -30.89
CA TRP A 512 -20.50 8.83 -30.69
C TRP A 512 -21.97 8.63 -31.09
N GLN A 513 -22.21 7.69 -32.00
CA GLN A 513 -23.53 7.33 -32.51
C GLN A 513 -24.11 6.07 -31.83
N GLY A 514 -23.42 5.53 -30.82
CA GLY A 514 -23.83 4.31 -30.13
C GLY A 514 -23.04 3.08 -30.53
N GLU A 515 -21.91 3.26 -31.22
CA GLU A 515 -20.98 2.18 -31.57
C GLU A 515 -20.48 1.49 -30.30
N THR A 516 -20.46 0.16 -30.34
CA THR A 516 -19.96 -0.68 -29.26
C THR A 516 -18.77 -1.48 -29.76
N ILE A 517 -17.63 -1.36 -29.07
CA ILE A 517 -16.42 -2.11 -29.39
C ILE A 517 -16.26 -3.23 -28.38
N ASP A 518 -16.29 -4.48 -28.85
CA ASP A 518 -16.08 -5.64 -27.98
C ASP A 518 -14.66 -5.66 -27.42
N VAL A 519 -14.55 -5.93 -26.13
CA VAL A 519 -13.29 -6.02 -25.38
C VAL A 519 -13.25 -7.32 -24.59
N PRO A 520 -12.06 -7.90 -24.36
CA PRO A 520 -11.95 -9.19 -23.66
C PRO A 520 -12.33 -9.10 -22.18
N THR A 521 -12.34 -7.89 -21.62
CA THR A 521 -12.59 -7.65 -20.21
C THR A 521 -13.03 -6.21 -19.97
N ALA A 522 -13.91 -6.01 -18.99
CA ALA A 522 -14.16 -4.69 -18.42
C ALA A 522 -13.06 -4.28 -17.44
N HIS A 523 -12.99 -3.00 -17.08
CA HIS A 523 -11.96 -2.49 -16.16
C HIS A 523 -12.56 -1.93 -14.88
N GLY A 524 -12.05 -2.40 -13.72
CA GLY A 524 -12.57 -2.07 -12.40
C GLY A 524 -12.50 -0.59 -11.98
N PHE A 525 -11.78 0.28 -12.69
CA PHE A 525 -11.73 1.71 -12.37
C PHE A 525 -13.09 2.39 -12.58
N CYS A 526 -13.83 1.96 -13.61
CA CYS A 526 -15.18 2.39 -13.93
C CYS A 526 -15.87 1.32 -14.79
N MET A 527 -16.69 0.48 -14.17
CA MET A 527 -17.32 -0.68 -14.81
C MET A 527 -18.83 -0.65 -14.60
N TYR A 528 -19.59 -0.40 -15.66
CA TYR A 528 -21.04 -0.60 -15.65
C TYR A 528 -21.35 -2.08 -15.81
N VAL A 529 -22.26 -2.62 -15.00
CA VAL A 529 -22.71 -4.03 -15.07
C VAL A 529 -24.23 -4.07 -15.02
N LYS A 530 -24.85 -4.71 -16.02
CA LYS A 530 -26.30 -4.97 -16.01
C LYS A 530 -26.67 -5.89 -14.85
N SER A 531 -27.81 -5.66 -14.22
CA SER A 531 -28.32 -6.48 -13.13
C SER A 531 -28.40 -7.95 -13.52
N ALA A 532 -28.93 -8.26 -14.72
CA ALA A 532 -29.03 -9.63 -15.23
C ALA A 532 -27.66 -10.30 -15.41
N CYS A 533 -26.66 -9.57 -15.92
CA CYS A 533 -25.30 -10.09 -16.06
C CYS A 533 -24.70 -10.40 -14.69
N LEU A 534 -24.87 -9.51 -13.71
CA LEU A 534 -24.40 -9.71 -12.34
C LEU A 534 -25.12 -10.88 -11.65
N GLU A 535 -26.43 -11.04 -11.87
CA GLU A 535 -27.23 -12.15 -11.33
C GLU A 535 -26.79 -13.50 -11.88
N HIS A 536 -26.55 -13.59 -13.18
CA HIS A 536 -26.11 -14.83 -13.82
C HIS A 536 -24.65 -15.17 -13.48
N THR A 537 -23.78 -14.15 -13.43
CA THR A 537 -22.34 -14.35 -13.25
C THR A 537 -21.97 -14.51 -11.78
N GLY A 538 -22.69 -13.87 -10.86
CA GLY A 538 -22.34 -13.80 -9.45
C GLY A 538 -21.31 -12.72 -9.13
N LEU A 539 -20.90 -12.62 -7.86
CA LEU A 539 -20.02 -11.58 -7.35
C LEU A 539 -18.54 -11.76 -7.80
N LEU A 540 -17.68 -10.82 -7.40
CA LEU A 540 -16.23 -10.93 -7.59
C LEU A 540 -15.66 -12.06 -6.71
N ARG A 541 -14.68 -12.82 -7.20
CA ARG A 541 -14.04 -13.94 -6.48
C ARG A 541 -13.05 -13.45 -5.42
N GLU A 542 -13.58 -12.85 -4.35
CA GLU A 542 -12.82 -12.33 -3.19
C GLU A 542 -12.06 -13.43 -2.40
N ASP A 543 -12.42 -14.68 -2.63
CA ASP A 543 -11.79 -15.90 -2.10
C ASP A 543 -10.46 -16.24 -2.80
N ILE A 544 -10.27 -15.81 -4.04
CA ILE A 544 -9.08 -16.12 -4.86
C ILE A 544 -8.16 -14.89 -5.00
N PHE A 545 -8.72 -13.75 -5.38
CA PHE A 545 -7.96 -12.55 -5.73
C PHE A 545 -7.53 -11.70 -4.53
N ALA A 546 -7.83 -12.17 -3.31
CA ALA A 546 -7.43 -11.54 -2.06
C ALA A 546 -7.79 -10.04 -2.01
N GLN A 547 -6.79 -9.14 -2.01
CA GLN A 547 -7.02 -7.70 -1.89
C GLN A 547 -7.30 -6.97 -3.22
N GLY A 548 -7.21 -7.64 -4.37
CA GLY A 548 -7.55 -7.06 -5.69
C GLY A 548 -6.54 -7.38 -6.79
N TYR A 549 -6.76 -6.82 -7.98
CA TYR A 549 -6.11 -7.12 -9.27
C TYR A 549 -6.52 -8.49 -9.84
N GLY A 550 -7.28 -8.50 -10.93
CA GLY A 550 -7.63 -9.69 -11.70
C GLY A 550 -9.07 -10.20 -11.47
N GLU A 551 -9.73 -9.76 -10.41
CA GLU A 551 -11.11 -10.13 -10.09
C GLU A 551 -12.12 -9.68 -11.15
N GLU A 552 -11.91 -8.53 -11.79
CA GLU A 552 -12.76 -8.02 -12.87
C GLU A 552 -12.51 -8.78 -14.17
N ASN A 553 -11.28 -9.26 -14.38
CA ASN A 553 -10.94 -10.12 -15.51
C ASN A 553 -11.62 -11.48 -15.35
N ASP A 554 -11.53 -12.09 -14.16
CA ASP A 554 -12.25 -13.32 -13.84
C ASP A 554 -13.76 -13.16 -14.00
N PHE A 555 -14.34 -12.08 -13.47
CA PHE A 555 -15.76 -11.78 -13.69
C PHE A 555 -16.11 -11.71 -15.17
N SER A 556 -15.30 -11.01 -15.95
CA SER A 556 -15.51 -10.86 -17.40
C SER A 556 -15.46 -12.22 -18.10
N ARG A 557 -14.46 -13.06 -17.79
CA ARG A 557 -14.31 -14.39 -18.39
C ARG A 557 -15.48 -15.32 -18.04
N ARG A 558 -15.94 -15.30 -16.79
CA ARG A 558 -17.13 -16.05 -16.36
C ARG A 558 -18.40 -15.55 -17.07
N ALA A 559 -18.55 -14.24 -17.23
CA ALA A 559 -19.68 -13.67 -17.96
C ALA A 559 -19.66 -14.04 -19.45
N ILE A 560 -18.49 -14.00 -20.11
CA ILE A 560 -18.31 -14.46 -21.49
C ILE A 560 -18.72 -15.92 -21.66
N ALA A 561 -18.35 -16.79 -20.71
CA ALA A 561 -18.74 -18.20 -20.73
C ALA A 561 -20.28 -18.41 -20.66
N LEU A 562 -21.01 -17.41 -20.18
CA LEU A 562 -22.48 -17.38 -20.14
C LEU A 562 -23.11 -16.66 -21.35
N GLY A 563 -22.30 -16.23 -22.32
CA GLY A 563 -22.73 -15.56 -23.54
C GLY A 563 -22.81 -14.03 -23.45
N TRP A 564 -22.32 -13.41 -22.37
CA TRP A 564 -22.27 -11.95 -22.26
C TRP A 564 -21.08 -11.36 -23.01
N ARG A 565 -21.27 -10.18 -23.60
CA ARG A 565 -20.21 -9.35 -24.17
C ARG A 565 -19.85 -8.18 -23.26
N HIS A 566 -18.61 -7.73 -23.36
CA HIS A 566 -18.09 -6.55 -22.68
C HIS A 566 -17.70 -5.52 -23.72
N VAL A 567 -18.06 -4.26 -23.52
CA VAL A 567 -17.83 -3.23 -24.53
C VAL A 567 -17.13 -1.99 -23.99
N ALA A 568 -16.30 -1.36 -24.81
CA ALA A 568 -15.84 0.00 -24.56
C ALA A 568 -16.96 0.99 -24.92
N CYS A 569 -17.22 1.95 -24.04
CA CYS A 569 -18.11 3.07 -24.29
C CYS A 569 -17.29 4.26 -24.80
N LEU A 570 -17.42 4.53 -26.11
CA LEU A 570 -16.72 5.63 -26.77
C LEU A 570 -17.40 7.00 -26.59
N GLY A 571 -18.58 7.02 -25.94
CA GLY A 571 -19.40 8.22 -25.77
C GLY A 571 -19.10 9.05 -24.54
N THR A 572 -18.15 8.64 -23.70
CA THR A 572 -17.74 9.39 -22.51
C THR A 572 -16.30 9.06 -22.12
N PHE A 573 -15.70 10.02 -21.42
CA PHE A 573 -14.40 9.89 -20.78
C PHE A 573 -14.53 9.99 -19.26
N VAL A 574 -13.78 9.19 -18.52
CA VAL A 574 -13.65 9.27 -17.06
C VAL A 574 -12.17 9.38 -16.72
N GLY A 575 -11.76 10.50 -16.12
CA GLY A 575 -10.38 10.68 -15.68
C GLY A 575 -10.07 9.75 -14.52
N HIS A 576 -8.83 9.27 -14.45
CA HIS A 576 -8.29 8.45 -13.38
C HIS A 576 -7.07 9.19 -12.84
N ALA A 577 -7.22 9.76 -11.65
CA ALA A 577 -6.23 10.62 -11.01
C ALA A 577 -5.06 9.83 -10.40
N GLU A 578 -4.98 8.51 -10.68
CA GLU A 578 -4.13 7.51 -10.03
C GLU A 578 -2.77 8.10 -9.61
N SER A 579 -2.69 8.54 -8.35
CA SER A 579 -1.41 8.73 -7.69
C SER A 579 -0.87 7.32 -7.50
N GLN A 580 0.15 6.98 -8.29
CA GLN A 580 0.85 5.70 -8.28
C GLN A 580 0.87 5.14 -6.85
N SER A 581 -0.02 4.18 -6.60
CA SER A 581 -0.06 3.45 -5.35
C SER A 581 1.17 2.56 -5.35
N PHE A 582 2.32 3.14 -5.01
CA PHE A 582 3.55 2.44 -4.68
C PHE A 582 3.37 1.74 -3.34
N SER A 583 2.38 0.85 -3.26
CA SER A 583 2.49 -0.23 -2.30
C SER A 583 3.61 -1.12 -2.83
N PRO A 584 4.66 -1.40 -2.03
CA PRO A 584 5.72 -2.34 -2.42
C PRO A 584 5.20 -3.76 -2.69
N VAL A 585 3.90 -4.00 -2.42
CA VAL A 585 3.16 -5.23 -2.64
C VAL A 585 2.34 -5.22 -3.93
N LYS A 586 2.10 -4.06 -4.58
CA LYS A 586 1.23 -3.97 -5.78
C LYS A 586 1.73 -4.91 -6.88
N SER A 587 3.02 -4.82 -7.22
CA SER A 587 3.64 -5.68 -8.25
C SER A 587 3.54 -7.16 -7.91
N ASP A 588 3.78 -7.52 -6.64
CA ASP A 588 3.75 -8.90 -6.17
C ASP A 588 2.33 -9.48 -6.24
N LEU A 589 1.32 -8.69 -5.85
CA LEU A 589 -0.09 -9.07 -5.91
C LEU A 589 -0.59 -9.19 -7.36
N THR A 590 -0.24 -8.25 -8.23
CA THR A 590 -0.55 -8.32 -9.67
C THR A 590 0.08 -9.57 -10.29
N ALA A 591 1.36 -9.86 -10.01
CA ALA A 591 2.04 -11.03 -10.56
C ALA A 591 1.39 -12.35 -10.09
N ARG A 592 1.10 -12.49 -8.79
CA ARG A 592 0.37 -13.65 -8.24
C ARG A 592 -0.98 -13.80 -8.92
N ASN A 593 -1.77 -12.74 -8.96
CA ASN A 593 -3.14 -12.84 -9.41
C ASN A 593 -3.25 -13.03 -10.93
N LEU A 594 -2.28 -12.52 -11.70
CA LEU A 594 -2.17 -12.82 -13.13
C LEU A 594 -1.87 -14.31 -13.36
N HIS A 595 -0.96 -14.90 -12.57
CA HIS A 595 -0.70 -16.34 -12.63
C HIS A 595 -1.96 -17.16 -12.33
N VAL A 596 -2.72 -16.76 -11.29
CA VAL A 596 -3.99 -17.41 -10.93
C VAL A 596 -5.02 -17.25 -12.04
N LEU A 597 -5.19 -16.04 -12.57
CA LEU A 597 -6.13 -15.74 -13.65
C LEU A 597 -5.85 -16.61 -14.89
N ASN A 598 -4.59 -16.69 -15.32
CA ASN A 598 -4.18 -17.50 -16.48
C ASN A 598 -4.40 -19.00 -16.25
N GLY A 599 -4.30 -19.47 -15.00
CA GLY A 599 -4.64 -20.86 -14.66
C GLY A 599 -6.14 -21.14 -14.63
N LEU A 600 -6.97 -20.17 -14.24
CA LEU A 600 -8.44 -20.30 -14.22
C LEU A 600 -9.03 -20.21 -15.63
N HIS A 601 -8.47 -19.36 -16.48
CA HIS A 601 -8.97 -19.06 -17.82
C HIS A 601 -7.86 -19.21 -18.87
N PRO A 602 -7.35 -20.44 -19.12
CA PRO A 602 -6.27 -20.65 -20.07
C PRO A 602 -6.67 -20.27 -21.50
N GLY A 603 -5.79 -19.51 -22.16
CA GLY A 603 -5.99 -18.91 -23.49
C GLY A 603 -5.55 -17.46 -23.48
#